data_AF-A0A7V9FV38-F1
#
_entry.id   AF-A0A7V9FV38-F1
#
_cell.length_a   1.000
_cell.length_b   1.000
_cell.length_c   1.000
_cell.angle_alpha   90.00
_cell.angle_beta   90.00
_cell.angle_gamma   90.00
#
_symmetry.space_group_name_H-M   'P 1'
#
loop_
_entity.id
_entity.type
_entity.pdbx_description
1 polymer ?
#
loop_
_entity_poly.entity_id
_entity_poly.type
_entity_poly.pdbx_seq_one_letter_code
_entity_poly.pdbx_strand_id
1 'polypeptide(L)'
;TEPLDPRAGHIPGAASAPYGELTDAQGRWLSPSRLRELAQRWGVGAAEIGAYCGSGITACALVLGLERAGVTTPARPAALYAGSWSQWCTDPARPVATGPNPE
;
A
#
# COMPACT_ATOMS: atom_id res chain seq x y z
N THR A 1 -13.85 -6.87 -18.83
CA THR A 1 -14.20 -5.58 -18.23
C THR A 1 -14.29 -5.79 -16.75
N GLU A 2 -13.41 -5.16 -15.98
CA GLU A 2 -13.48 -5.19 -14.52
C GLU A 2 -14.62 -4.23 -14.12
N PRO A 3 -15.74 -4.73 -13.56
CA PRO A 3 -16.98 -3.96 -13.52
C PRO A 3 -17.05 -2.94 -12.38
N LEU A 4 -16.02 -2.85 -11.53
CA LEU A 4 -16.05 -2.04 -10.30
C LEU A 4 -15.35 -0.68 -10.45
N ASP A 5 -14.18 -0.63 -11.10
CA ASP A 5 -13.38 0.59 -11.22
C ASP A 5 -13.38 1.12 -12.66
N PRO A 6 -13.77 2.38 -12.91
CA PRO A 6 -13.93 2.93 -14.27
C PRO A 6 -12.62 3.08 -15.05
N ARG A 7 -11.47 3.05 -14.37
CA ARG A 7 -10.14 3.24 -14.97
C ARG A 7 -9.15 2.26 -14.36
N ALA A 8 -8.36 1.60 -15.21
CA ALA A 8 -7.21 0.80 -14.78
C ALA A 8 -5.98 1.69 -14.56
N GLY A 9 -5.17 1.37 -13.56
CA GLY A 9 -3.93 2.10 -13.26
C GLY A 9 -3.61 2.14 -11.76
N HIS A 10 -2.78 3.10 -11.39
CA HIS A 10 -2.42 3.38 -10.00
C HIS A 10 -2.19 4.88 -9.78
N ILE A 11 -2.13 5.30 -8.52
CA ILE A 11 -1.82 6.69 -8.16
C ILE A 11 -0.36 6.97 -8.55
N PRO A 12 -0.06 8.04 -9.32
CA PRO A 12 1.31 8.35 -9.73
C PRO A 12 2.27 8.46 -8.53
N GLY A 13 3.47 7.88 -8.67
CA GLY A 13 4.50 7.83 -7.62
C GLY A 13 4.24 6.81 -6.51
N ALA A 14 3.15 6.04 -6.57
CA ALA A 14 2.88 5.00 -5.59
C ALA A 14 3.69 3.73 -5.85
N ALA A 15 4.45 3.26 -4.86
CA ALA A 15 5.12 1.97 -4.92
C ALA A 15 4.13 0.79 -4.78
N SER A 16 4.44 -0.32 -5.46
CA SER A 16 3.69 -1.57 -5.31
C SER A 16 4.15 -2.34 -4.07
N ALA A 17 3.23 -2.62 -3.16
CA ALA A 17 3.45 -3.38 -1.93
C ALA A 17 2.41 -4.51 -1.80
N PRO A 18 2.67 -5.70 -2.38
CA PRO A 18 1.71 -6.80 -2.34
C PRO A 18 1.47 -7.30 -0.91
N TYR A 19 0.22 -7.26 -0.44
CA TYR A 19 -0.11 -7.64 0.95
C TYR A 19 0.30 -9.08 1.30
N GLY A 20 0.30 -9.99 0.31
CA GLY A 20 0.68 -11.39 0.49
C GLY A 20 2.15 -11.58 0.88
N GLU A 21 3.01 -10.59 0.65
CA GLU A 21 4.41 -10.63 1.09
C GLU A 21 4.58 -10.44 2.60
N LEU A 22 3.56 -9.95 3.31
CA LEU A 22 3.62 -9.69 4.76
C LEU A 22 3.60 -10.96 5.61
N THR A 23 3.21 -12.10 5.02
CA THR A 23 2.99 -13.37 5.73
C THR A 23 3.79 -14.52 5.14
N ASP A 24 4.09 -15.53 5.96
CA ASP A 24 4.64 -16.81 5.51
C ASP A 24 3.58 -17.68 4.80
N ALA A 25 4.00 -18.86 4.31
CA ALA A 25 3.10 -19.80 3.63
C ALA A 25 1.99 -20.37 4.54
N GLN A 26 2.06 -20.14 5.85
CA GLN A 26 1.04 -20.53 6.82
C GLN A 26 0.14 -19.34 7.21
N GLY A 27 0.29 -18.18 6.56
CA GLY A 27 -0.50 -16.98 6.84
C GLY A 27 -0.09 -16.26 8.12
N ARG A 28 1.09 -16.55 8.68
CA ARG A 28 1.60 -15.86 9.88
C ARG A 28 2.43 -14.66 9.46
N TRP A 29 2.36 -13.58 10.23
CA TRP A 29 3.22 -12.42 10.04
C TRP A 29 4.70 -12.82 10.01
N LEU A 30 5.42 -12.25 9.05
CA LEU A 30 6.88 -12.33 9.04
C LEU A 30 7.48 -11.66 10.28
N SER A 31 8.76 -11.94 10.55
CA SER A 31 9.48 -11.28 11.64
C SER A 31 9.60 -9.76 11.38
N PRO A 32 9.70 -8.94 12.44
CA PRO A 32 9.91 -7.49 12.30
C PRO A 32 11.08 -7.12 11.38
N SER A 33 12.17 -7.88 11.43
CA SER A 33 13.34 -7.66 10.54
C SER A 33 12.99 -7.88 9.07
N ARG A 34 12.29 -8.96 8.73
CA ARG A 34 11.88 -9.25 7.35
C ARG A 34 10.86 -8.24 6.85
N LEU A 35 9.91 -7.82 7.69
CA LEU A 35 8.97 -6.75 7.33
C LEU A 35 9.66 -5.42 7.09
N ARG A 36 10.73 -5.11 7.84
CA ARG A 36 11.56 -3.91 7.61
C ARG A 36 12.31 -3.98 6.29
N GLU A 37 12.83 -5.14 5.92
CA GLU A 37 13.43 -5.36 4.60
C GLU A 37 12.40 -5.18 3.47
N LEU A 38 11.16 -5.68 3.62
CA LEU A 38 10.08 -5.42 2.66
C LEU A 38 9.82 -3.92 2.51
N ALA A 39 9.66 -3.21 3.62
CA ALA A 39 9.40 -1.77 3.62
C ALA A 39 10.50 -1.00 2.87
N GLN A 40 11.78 -1.34 3.10
CA GLN A 40 12.90 -0.76 2.36
C GLN A 40 12.84 -1.05 0.86
N ARG A 41 12.50 -2.28 0.46
CA ARG A 41 12.34 -2.62 -0.98
C ARG A 41 11.19 -1.86 -1.64
N TRP A 42 10.12 -1.56 -0.89
CA TRP A 42 9.01 -0.73 -1.36
C TRP A 42 9.33 0.77 -1.37
N GLY A 43 10.57 1.17 -1.04
CA GLY A 43 10.97 2.57 -1.00
C GLY A 43 10.41 3.33 0.21
N VAL A 44 9.91 2.64 1.23
CA VAL A 44 9.39 3.28 2.44
C VAL A 44 10.56 3.82 3.27
N GLY A 45 10.64 5.16 3.33
CA GLY A 45 11.70 5.90 4.01
C GLY A 45 11.20 6.77 5.17
N ALA A 46 11.87 7.89 5.41
CA ALA A 46 11.54 8.82 6.50
C ALA A 46 10.41 9.82 6.16
N ALA A 47 9.89 9.79 4.93
CA ALA A 47 8.76 10.62 4.51
C ALA A 47 7.44 10.14 5.14
N GLU A 48 6.39 10.96 5.05
CA GLU A 48 5.04 10.52 5.40
C GLU A 48 4.59 9.38 4.48
N ILE A 49 3.98 8.35 5.06
CA ILE A 49 3.62 7.12 4.37
C ILE A 49 2.11 7.05 4.24
N GLY A 50 1.60 6.91 3.02
CA GLY A 50 0.20 6.62 2.73
C GLY A 50 0.03 5.22 2.16
N ALA A 51 -0.92 4.45 2.70
CA ALA A 51 -1.28 3.13 2.18
C ALA A 51 -2.67 3.16 1.55
N TYR A 52 -2.81 2.52 0.39
CA TYR A 52 -4.08 2.30 -0.29
C TYR A 52 -4.07 0.96 -1.03
N CYS A 53 -5.24 0.48 -1.43
CA CYS A 53 -5.38 -0.69 -2.30
C CYS A 53 -6.52 -0.47 -3.30
N GLY A 54 -7.29 -1.49 -3.67
CA GLY A 54 -8.51 -1.33 -4.45
C GLY A 54 -9.58 -0.54 -3.66
N SER A 55 -9.98 -1.10 -2.51
CA SER A 55 -11.12 -0.64 -1.70
C SER A 55 -10.79 -0.36 -0.22
N GLY A 56 -9.51 -0.20 0.12
CA GLY A 56 -9.03 0.15 1.47
C GLY A 56 -8.78 -1.03 2.42
N ILE A 57 -9.36 -2.21 2.18
CA ILE A 57 -9.30 -3.33 3.14
C ILE A 57 -7.87 -3.84 3.35
N THR A 58 -7.17 -4.22 2.29
CA THR A 58 -5.80 -4.78 2.40
C THR A 58 -4.77 -3.72 2.75
N ALA A 59 -5.07 -2.43 2.54
CA ALA A 59 -4.21 -1.33 2.97
C ALA A 59 -4.07 -1.25 4.50
N CYS A 60 -5.10 -1.67 5.26
CA CYS A 60 -5.00 -1.80 6.72
C CYS A 60 -3.88 -2.77 7.15
N ALA A 61 -3.69 -3.86 6.40
CA ALA A 61 -2.62 -4.82 6.68
C ALA A 61 -1.23 -4.21 6.43
N LEU A 62 -1.08 -3.36 5.41
CA LEU A 62 0.17 -2.64 5.17
C LEU A 62 0.49 -1.68 6.31
N VAL A 63 -0.49 -0.91 6.79
CA VAL A 63 -0.32 0.00 7.95
C VAL A 63 0.17 -0.77 9.18
N LEU A 64 -0.48 -1.89 9.51
CA LEU A 64 -0.08 -2.74 10.63
C LEU A 64 1.30 -3.39 10.40
N GLY A 65 1.60 -3.80 9.17
CA GLY A 65 2.88 -4.37 8.79
C GLY A 65 4.04 -3.40 9.00
N LEU A 66 3.85 -2.13 8.67
CA LEU A 66 4.84 -1.06 8.89
C LEU A 66 5.05 -0.76 10.38
N GLU A 67 3.99 -0.83 11.18
CA GLU A 67 4.11 -0.71 12.63
C GLU A 67 4.88 -1.90 13.22
N ARG A 68 4.56 -3.13 12.79
CA ARG A 68 5.25 -4.35 13.22
C ARG A 68 6.71 -4.40 12.75
N ALA A 69 7.02 -3.79 11.60
CA ALA A 69 8.38 -3.57 11.13
C ALA A 69 9.16 -2.55 11.98
N GLY A 70 8.47 -1.76 12.81
CA GLY A 70 9.00 -0.63 13.57
C GLY A 70 9.40 0.56 12.68
N VAL A 71 8.77 0.69 11.51
CA VAL A 71 8.93 1.85 10.61
C VAL A 71 8.03 2.99 11.08
N THR A 72 6.81 2.65 11.50
CA THR A 72 5.85 3.55 12.14
C THR A 72 5.60 3.13 13.58
N THR A 73 4.85 3.93 14.33
CA THR A 73 4.43 3.59 15.71
C THR A 73 2.91 3.75 15.86
N PRO A 74 2.26 3.15 16.88
CA PRO A 74 0.84 3.37 17.12
C PRO A 74 0.46 4.86 17.27
N ALA A 75 1.38 5.67 17.79
CA ALA A 75 1.18 7.12 17.96
C ALA A 75 1.40 7.92 16.67
N ARG A 76 2.09 7.34 15.68
CA ARG A 76 2.35 7.91 14.36
C ARG A 76 2.27 6.81 13.29
N PRO A 77 1.07 6.27 13.02
CA PRO A 77 0.91 5.22 12.03
C PRO A 77 1.04 5.79 10.62
N ALA A 78 1.26 4.91 9.63
CA ALA A 78 1.07 5.29 8.24
C ALA A 78 -0.40 5.72 8.01
N ALA A 79 -0.60 6.73 7.17
CA ALA A 79 -1.94 7.18 6.81
C ALA A 79 -2.65 6.11 5.97
N LEU A 80 -3.89 5.78 6.33
CA LEU A 80 -4.75 4.91 5.54
C LEU A 80 -5.63 5.76 4.63
N TYR A 81 -5.46 5.64 3.32
CA TYR A 81 -6.39 6.22 2.36
C TYR A 81 -7.55 5.25 2.10
N ALA A 82 -8.59 5.36 2.93
CA ALA A 82 -9.74 4.44 2.93
C ALA A 82 -10.49 4.39 1.59
N GLY A 83 -10.65 5.54 0.92
CA GLY A 83 -11.29 5.61 -0.40
C GLY A 83 -10.51 4.85 -1.48
N SER A 84 -9.19 4.76 -1.33
CA SER A 84 -8.33 3.90 -2.14
C SER A 84 -8.44 4.13 -3.65
N TRP A 85 -8.08 3.14 -4.46
CA TRP A 85 -8.15 3.26 -5.92
C TRP A 85 -9.57 3.53 -6.40
N SER A 86 -10.57 2.84 -5.85
CA SER A 86 -11.97 3.02 -6.25
C SER A 86 -12.44 4.46 -6.09
N GLN A 87 -12.07 5.17 -5.02
CA GLN A 87 -12.36 6.60 -4.93
C GLN A 87 -11.44 7.44 -5.81
N TRP A 88 -10.15 7.12 -5.91
CA TRP A 88 -9.20 7.89 -6.72
C TRP A 88 -9.62 7.97 -8.18
N CYS A 89 -9.97 6.82 -8.77
CA CYS A 89 -10.23 6.72 -10.19
C CYS A 89 -11.58 7.35 -10.61
N THR A 90 -12.52 7.57 -9.68
CA THR A 90 -13.82 8.21 -9.96
C THR A 90 -13.73 9.67 -10.38
N ASP A 91 -12.67 10.36 -9.96
CA ASP A 91 -12.43 11.76 -10.35
C ASP A 91 -11.55 11.80 -11.62
N PRO A 92 -12.11 12.22 -12.77
CA PRO A 92 -11.36 12.25 -14.03
C PRO A 92 -10.24 13.30 -14.03
N ALA A 93 -10.27 14.29 -13.14
CA ALA A 93 -9.21 15.29 -13.05
C ALA A 93 -7.97 14.77 -12.33
N ARG A 94 -8.07 13.65 -11.59
CA ARG A 94 -6.92 13.05 -10.90
C ARG A 94 -6.02 12.29 -11.89
N PRO A 95 -4.69 12.49 -11.77
CA PRO A 95 -3.75 11.81 -12.64
C PRO A 95 -3.72 10.31 -12.33
N VAL A 96 -3.46 9.51 -13.36
CA VAL A 96 -3.39 8.05 -13.29
C VAL A 96 -2.17 7.58 -14.07
N ALA A 97 -1.33 6.79 -13.41
CA ALA A 97 -0.21 6.11 -14.05
C ALA A 97 -0.65 4.71 -14.51
N THR A 98 -0.04 4.22 -15.59
CA THR A 98 -0.26 2.88 -16.15
C THR A 98 1.07 2.20 -16.43
N GLY A 99 1.10 0.87 -16.42
CA GLY A 99 2.32 0.08 -16.59
C GLY A 99 2.86 -0.50 -15.26
N PRO A 100 3.87 -1.38 -15.33
CA PRO A 100 4.34 -2.19 -14.20
C PRO A 100 5.26 -1.46 -13.22
N ASN A 101 5.77 -0.28 -13.59
CA ASN A 101 6.78 0.41 -12.81
C ASN A 101 6.17 1.58 -12.03
N PRO A 102 6.24 1.56 -10.69
CA PRO A 102 6.18 2.79 -9.95
C PRO A 102 7.46 3.59 -10.26
N GLU A 103 7.32 4.83 -10.70
CA GLU A 103 8.47 5.74 -10.85
C GLU A 103 9.13 6.06 -9.51
#